data_AF-A0A6J0CMV7-F1
#
_entry.id   AF-A0A6J0CMV7-F1
#
_cell.length_a   1.000
_cell.length_b   1.000
_cell.length_c   1.000
_cell.angle_alpha   90.00
_cell.angle_beta   90.00
_cell.angle_gamma   90.00
#
_symmetry.space_group_name_H-M   'P 1'
#
loop_
_entity.id
_entity.type
_entity.pdbx_description
1 polymer ?
#
loop_
_entity_poly.entity_id
_entity_poly.type
_entity_poly.pdbx_seq_one_letter_code
_entity_poly.pdbx_strand_id
1 'polypeptide(L)'
;MSQCISIHVDQVGVQIGNACWEFHCLEHDIQPDDQMPSDETIGGGDDSFSTFFRKTGTGKHVPQEVFVDLEPTVIDEVHTGTYRQLFHPELLLTGKEDAASNFVCGYYTIRKKIIDLVLDLNHKLISECIGLEGFLVSHSFGGGIGSRFTSLLRE
;
A
#
# COMPACT_ATOMS: atom_id res chain seq x y z
N MET A 1 15.81 -10.50 9.49
CA MET A 1 15.53 -9.17 8.93
C MET A 1 14.04 -8.99 9.08
N SER A 2 13.63 -8.00 9.86
CA SER A 2 12.21 -7.75 10.11
C SER A 2 11.60 -7.00 8.96
N GLN A 3 10.43 -7.44 8.50
CA GLN A 3 9.68 -6.79 7.44
C GLN A 3 8.36 -6.24 7.96
N CYS A 4 7.93 -5.12 7.40
CA CYS A 4 6.71 -4.43 7.78
C CYS A 4 5.85 -4.19 6.54
N ILE A 5 4.54 -4.42 6.67
CA ILE A 5 3.57 -4.13 5.60
C ILE A 5 2.81 -2.86 5.96
N SER A 6 2.81 -1.89 5.05
CA SER A 6 2.06 -0.64 5.21
C SER A 6 0.66 -0.76 4.61
N ILE A 7 -0.38 -0.34 5.33
CA ILE A 7 -1.77 -0.36 4.88
C ILE A 7 -2.32 1.06 5.01
N HIS A 8 -2.63 1.67 3.87
CA HIS A 8 -3.13 3.03 3.75
C HIS A 8 -4.60 2.97 3.37
N VAL A 9 -5.48 3.38 4.29
CA VAL A 9 -6.93 3.29 4.11
C VAL A 9 -7.52 4.68 4.09
N ASP A 10 -8.46 4.91 3.16
CA ASP A 10 -9.15 6.17 2.89
C ASP A 10 -8.28 7.28 2.29
N GLN A 11 -8.95 8.34 1.85
CA GLN A 11 -8.33 9.49 1.20
C GLN A 11 -7.13 10.05 1.97
N VAL A 12 -7.25 10.21 3.29
CA VAL A 12 -6.17 10.77 4.11
C VAL A 12 -5.05 9.76 4.26
N GLY A 13 -5.37 8.49 4.51
CA GLY A 13 -4.38 7.43 4.62
C GLY A 13 -3.55 7.27 3.34
N VAL A 14 -4.21 7.31 2.18
CA VAL A 14 -3.59 7.22 0.86
C VAL A 14 -2.69 8.42 0.58
N GLN A 15 -3.16 9.65 0.83
CA GLN A 15 -2.36 10.85 0.60
C GLN A 15 -1.13 10.93 1.50
N ILE A 16 -1.28 10.54 2.78
CA ILE A 16 -0.14 10.43 3.71
C ILE A 16 0.83 9.36 3.22
N GLY A 17 0.33 8.18 2.84
CA GLY A 17 1.17 7.08 2.33
C GLY A 17 1.98 7.50 1.12
N ASN A 18 1.34 8.13 0.13
CA ASN A 18 2.02 8.60 -1.07
C ASN A 18 3.16 9.57 -0.76
N ALA A 19 2.93 10.54 0.13
CA ALA A 19 3.96 11.48 0.57
C ALA A 19 5.08 10.80 1.38
N CYS A 20 4.73 9.83 2.24
CA CYS A 20 5.70 9.06 3.00
C CYS A 20 6.62 8.23 2.09
N TRP A 21 6.07 7.58 1.06
CA TRP A 21 6.88 6.80 0.12
C TRP A 21 7.73 7.65 -0.80
N GLU A 22 7.24 8.81 -1.22
CA GLU A 22 8.08 9.79 -1.92
C GLU A 22 9.29 10.19 -1.05
N PHE A 23 9.07 10.46 0.23
CA PHE A 23 10.15 10.79 1.15
C PHE A 23 11.11 9.60 1.38
N HIS A 24 10.60 8.39 1.56
CA HIS A 24 11.43 7.18 1.67
C HIS A 24 12.27 6.93 0.41
N CYS A 25 11.70 7.14 -0.78
CA CYS A 25 12.46 7.02 -2.01
C CYS A 25 13.60 8.05 -2.08
N LEU A 26 13.35 9.28 -1.62
CA LEU A 26 14.38 10.32 -1.56
C LEU A 26 15.46 10.02 -0.50
N GLU A 27 15.09 9.51 0.67
CA GLU A 27 16.05 9.13 1.72
C GLU A 27 16.96 7.96 1.29
N HIS A 28 16.44 7.06 0.45
CA HIS A 28 17.13 5.87 -0.02
C HIS A 28 17.68 6.00 -1.46
N ASP A 29 17.67 7.19 -2.06
CA ASP A 29 18.11 7.42 -3.45
C ASP A 29 17.46 6.49 -4.48
N ILE A 30 16.21 6.07 -4.24
CA ILE A 30 15.41 5.27 -5.18
C ILE A 30 14.82 6.23 -6.21
N GLN A 31 15.23 6.03 -7.46
CA GLN A 31 14.75 6.80 -8.59
C GLN A 31 13.27 6.46 -8.89
N PRO A 32 12.53 7.36 -9.55
CA PRO A 32 11.14 7.10 -9.97
C PRO A 32 10.97 5.96 -10.99
N ASP A 33 12.06 5.43 -11.55
CA ASP A 33 12.09 4.24 -12.42
C ASP A 33 12.38 2.94 -11.66
N ASP A 34 12.35 3.01 -10.32
CA ASP A 34 12.58 1.94 -9.34
C ASP A 34 14.02 1.43 -9.31
N GLN A 35 14.97 2.15 -9.91
CA GLN A 35 16.39 1.83 -9.84
C GLN A 35 17.07 2.54 -8.68
N MET A 36 17.92 1.79 -7.99
CA MET A 36 18.83 2.31 -6.98
C MET A 36 20.26 2.25 -7.55
N PRO A 37 20.79 3.35 -8.13
CA PRO A 37 22.12 3.34 -8.73
C PRO A 37 23.26 3.19 -7.71
N SER A 38 22.98 3.41 -6.43
CA SER A 38 23.92 3.23 -5.31
C SER A 38 24.05 1.77 -4.86
N ASP A 39 23.21 0.86 -5.33
CA ASP A 39 23.20 -0.56 -4.95
C ASP A 39 24.13 -1.42 -5.84
N GLU A 40 25.36 -0.95 -6.07
CA GLU A 40 26.40 -1.72 -6.79
C GLU A 40 26.92 -2.93 -5.99
N THR A 41 26.51 -3.10 -4.73
CA THR A 41 26.80 -4.30 -3.94
C THR A 41 25.75 -5.38 -4.15
N ILE A 42 25.94 -6.15 -5.24
CA ILE A 42 25.37 -7.49 -5.40
C ILE A 42 25.94 -8.38 -4.29
N GLY A 43 25.38 -8.31 -3.09
CA GLY A 43 25.74 -9.14 -1.95
C GLY A 43 26.30 -8.36 -0.77
N GLY A 44 25.40 -8.00 0.16
CA GLY A 44 25.75 -7.76 1.56
C GLY A 44 26.16 -6.32 1.88
N GLY A 45 25.16 -5.46 2.09
CA GLY A 45 25.36 -4.11 2.62
C GLY A 45 24.21 -3.70 3.52
N ASP A 46 24.17 -4.23 4.74
CA ASP A 46 23.39 -3.74 5.90
C ASP A 46 21.95 -3.23 5.56
N ASP A 47 21.07 -4.14 5.09
CA ASP A 47 19.78 -3.76 4.49
C ASP A 47 18.71 -3.34 5.53
N SER A 48 18.91 -2.24 6.26
CA SER A 48 17.86 -1.63 7.09
C SER A 48 16.64 -1.18 6.26
N PHE A 49 16.82 -0.95 4.95
CA PHE A 49 15.75 -0.60 4.01
C PHE A 49 14.93 -1.80 3.51
N SER A 50 15.46 -3.04 3.63
CA SER A 50 14.71 -4.26 3.28
C SER A 50 13.49 -4.51 4.17
N THR A 51 13.39 -3.77 5.29
CA THR A 51 12.23 -3.76 6.16
C THR A 51 10.98 -3.24 5.46
N PHE A 52 11.13 -2.28 4.53
CA PHE A 52 10.02 -1.63 3.84
C PHE A 52 9.99 -1.97 2.34
N PHE A 53 11.16 -2.17 1.72
CA PHE A 53 11.27 -2.47 0.30
C PHE A 53 11.61 -3.94 0.06
N ARG A 54 10.95 -4.52 -0.94
CA ARG A 54 11.30 -5.83 -1.50
C ARG A 54 12.07 -5.65 -2.80
N LYS A 55 13.22 -6.31 -2.91
CA LYS A 55 13.97 -6.40 -4.16
C LYS A 55 13.40 -7.50 -5.05
N THR A 56 13.05 -7.13 -6.28
CA THR A 56 12.64 -8.07 -7.34
C THR A 56 13.87 -8.65 -8.05
N GLY A 57 13.71 -9.78 -8.74
CA GLY A 57 14.81 -10.41 -9.50
C GLY A 57 15.41 -9.54 -10.61
N THR A 58 14.71 -8.48 -11.03
CA THR A 58 15.19 -7.48 -12.02
C THR A 58 15.93 -6.31 -11.37
N GLY A 59 16.13 -6.33 -10.05
CA GLY A 59 16.80 -5.25 -9.31
C GLY A 59 15.89 -4.08 -8.94
N LYS A 60 14.58 -4.15 -9.24
CA LYS A 60 13.63 -3.10 -8.81
C LYS A 60 13.28 -3.26 -7.34
N HIS A 61 13.16 -2.13 -6.65
CA HIS A 61 12.72 -2.07 -5.26
C HIS A 61 11.23 -1.72 -5.22
N VAL A 62 10.40 -2.64 -4.74
CA VAL A 62 8.95 -2.49 -4.66
C VAL A 62 8.53 -2.38 -3.20
N PRO A 63 7.79 -1.35 -2.79
CA PRO A 63 7.30 -1.19 -1.44
C PRO A 63 6.31 -2.31 -1.06
N GLN A 64 6.39 -2.77 0.19
CA GLN A 64 5.43 -3.72 0.75
C GLN A 64 4.24 -2.97 1.35
N GLU A 65 3.26 -2.64 0.51
CA GLU A 65 2.10 -1.86 0.96
C GLU A 65 0.79 -2.16 0.24
N VAL A 66 -0.30 -1.68 0.81
CA VAL A 66 -1.64 -1.74 0.23
C VAL A 66 -2.31 -0.39 0.39
N PHE A 67 -2.80 0.19 -0.70
CA PHE A 67 -3.65 1.38 -0.68
C PHE A 67 -5.10 0.98 -0.93
N VAL A 68 -6.01 1.54 -0.14
CA VAL A 68 -7.44 1.22 -0.21
C VAL A 68 -8.25 2.49 -0.10
N ASP A 69 -9.02 2.80 -1.15
CA ASP A 69 -10.07 3.81 -1.10
C ASP A 69 -11.35 3.30 -1.79
N LEU A 70 -12.51 3.74 -1.32
CA LEU A 70 -13.77 3.46 -2.01
C LEU A 70 -13.98 4.40 -3.20
N GLU A 71 -13.35 5.57 -3.19
CA GLU A 71 -13.37 6.52 -4.30
C GLU A 71 -12.06 6.44 -5.10
N PRO A 72 -12.11 6.37 -6.44
CA PRO A 72 -10.90 6.21 -7.25
C PRO A 72 -10.01 7.46 -7.28
N THR A 73 -10.51 8.65 -6.94
CA THR A 73 -9.85 9.94 -7.15
C THR A 73 -8.40 9.97 -6.64
N VAL A 74 -8.17 9.60 -5.39
CA VAL A 74 -6.81 9.66 -4.80
C VAL A 74 -5.90 8.53 -5.27
N ILE A 75 -6.47 7.37 -5.62
CA ILE A 75 -5.68 6.25 -6.15
C ILE A 75 -5.26 6.55 -7.60
N ASP A 76 -6.11 7.22 -8.37
CA ASP A 76 -5.80 7.72 -9.71
C ASP A 76 -4.67 8.78 -9.67
N GLU A 77 -4.61 9.60 -8.62
CA GLU A 77 -3.48 10.52 -8.39
C GLU A 77 -2.17 9.74 -8.17
N VAL A 78 -2.19 8.64 -7.41
CA VAL A 78 -1.01 7.76 -7.23
C VAL A 78 -0.60 7.13 -8.57
N HIS A 79 -1.55 6.68 -9.39
CA HIS A 79 -1.29 6.14 -10.72
C HIS A 79 -0.72 7.14 -11.73
N THR A 80 -1.00 8.42 -11.55
CA THR A 80 -0.53 9.50 -12.43
C THR A 80 0.66 10.27 -11.87
N GLY A 81 1.02 10.02 -10.61
CA GLY A 81 2.12 10.66 -9.90
C GLY A 81 3.51 10.26 -10.42
N THR A 82 4.53 10.94 -9.88
CA THR A 82 5.94 10.74 -10.22
C THR A 82 6.39 9.29 -10.02
N TYR A 83 5.96 8.66 -8.91
CA TYR A 83 6.32 7.30 -8.51
C TYR A 83 5.31 6.23 -8.95
N ARG A 84 4.54 6.49 -10.02
CA ARG A 84 3.51 5.54 -10.51
C ARG A 84 4.01 4.13 -10.85
N GLN A 85 5.30 3.96 -11.11
CA GLN A 85 5.91 2.65 -11.44
C GLN A 85 6.31 1.85 -10.21
N LEU A 86 6.45 2.54 -9.07
CA LEU A 86 6.89 1.98 -7.80
C LEU A 86 5.86 1.00 -7.25
N PHE A 87 4.58 1.39 -7.31
CA PHE A 87 3.49 0.64 -6.71
C PHE A 87 2.96 -0.44 -7.66
N HIS A 88 2.75 -1.65 -7.12
CA HIS A 88 2.15 -2.72 -7.89
C HIS A 88 0.64 -2.44 -8.09
N PRO A 89 0.10 -2.46 -9.32
CA PRO A 89 -1.31 -2.09 -9.57
C PRO A 89 -2.32 -2.93 -8.78
N GLU A 90 -2.01 -4.19 -8.50
CA GLU A 90 -2.89 -5.06 -7.69
C GLU A 90 -3.01 -4.61 -6.23
N LEU A 91 -2.06 -3.81 -5.72
CA LEU A 91 -2.03 -3.31 -4.35
C LEU A 91 -2.76 -1.95 -4.19
N LEU A 92 -3.23 -1.40 -5.30
CA LEU A 92 -3.99 -0.15 -5.38
C LEU A 92 -5.47 -0.49 -5.57
N LEU A 93 -6.21 -0.56 -4.45
CA LEU A 93 -7.61 -0.96 -4.46
C LEU A 93 -8.54 0.25 -4.47
N THR A 94 -9.45 0.25 -5.44
CA THR A 94 -10.53 1.23 -5.56
C THR A 94 -11.90 0.55 -5.48
N GLY A 95 -12.83 1.17 -4.76
CA GLY A 95 -14.20 0.65 -4.60
C GLY A 95 -15.19 1.05 -5.68
N LYS A 96 -14.73 1.45 -6.89
CA LYS A 96 -15.52 2.08 -7.95
C LYS A 96 -16.94 1.50 -8.06
N GLU A 97 -17.93 2.28 -7.61
CA GLU A 97 -19.34 1.89 -7.66
C GLU A 97 -19.92 2.11 -9.06
N ASP A 98 -20.49 1.04 -9.61
CA ASP A 98 -21.54 1.10 -10.63
C ASP A 98 -22.94 1.17 -9.95
N ALA A 99 -23.00 1.63 -8.70
CA ALA A 99 -24.20 1.62 -7.85
C ALA A 99 -24.67 3.04 -7.53
N ALA A 100 -25.00 3.79 -8.57
CA ALA A 100 -25.95 4.87 -8.46
C ALA A 100 -27.32 4.31 -7.99
N SER A 101 -27.58 4.30 -6.67
CA SER A 101 -28.90 4.69 -6.08
C SER A 101 -29.22 4.11 -4.69
N ASN A 102 -28.44 3.21 -4.07
CA ASN A 102 -28.84 2.61 -2.78
C ASN A 102 -27.74 2.60 -1.71
N PHE A 103 -27.51 3.79 -1.16
CA PHE A 103 -26.45 4.19 -0.21
C PHE A 103 -26.37 3.40 1.12
N VAL A 104 -27.34 2.51 1.44
CA VAL A 104 -27.39 1.79 2.73
C VAL A 104 -27.20 0.27 2.59
N CYS A 105 -27.59 -0.32 1.46
CA CYS A 105 -27.53 -1.78 1.27
C CYS A 105 -26.24 -2.23 0.55
N GLY A 106 -25.74 -1.43 -0.41
CA GLY A 106 -24.45 -1.68 -1.06
C GLY A 106 -23.27 -1.53 -0.09
N TYR A 107 -23.39 -0.63 0.89
CA TYR A 107 -22.30 -0.26 1.78
C TYR A 107 -21.74 -1.44 2.60
N TYR A 108 -22.59 -2.32 3.14
CA TYR A 108 -22.13 -3.49 3.90
C TYR A 108 -21.56 -4.59 3.01
N THR A 109 -22.20 -4.87 1.87
CA THR A 109 -21.77 -5.94 0.96
C THR A 109 -20.49 -5.57 0.20
N ILE A 110 -20.35 -4.31 -0.23
CA ILE A 110 -19.17 -3.80 -0.93
C ILE A 110 -18.00 -3.70 0.03
N ARG A 111 -18.22 -3.18 1.25
CA ARG A 111 -17.16 -3.14 2.27
C ARG A 111 -16.65 -4.53 2.60
N LYS A 112 -17.54 -5.51 2.77
CA LYS A 112 -17.10 -6.89 3.07
C LYS A 112 -16.25 -7.47 1.94
N LYS A 113 -16.66 -7.27 0.68
CA LYS A 113 -15.87 -7.71 -0.49
C LYS A 113 -14.49 -7.04 -0.54
N ILE A 114 -14.40 -5.75 -0.25
CA ILE A 114 -13.12 -5.03 -0.26
C ILE A 114 -12.24 -5.47 0.92
N ILE A 115 -12.82 -5.72 2.09
CA ILE A 115 -12.11 -6.28 3.23
C ILE A 115 -11.55 -7.67 2.88
N ASP A 116 -12.38 -8.56 2.32
CA ASP A 116 -11.95 -9.91 1.91
C ASP A 116 -10.79 -9.82 0.89
N LEU A 117 -10.89 -8.90 -0.09
CA LEU A 117 -9.83 -8.65 -1.06
C LEU A 117 -8.54 -8.12 -0.44
N VAL A 118 -8.65 -7.18 0.52
CA VAL A 118 -7.48 -6.63 1.24
C VAL A 118 -6.82 -7.72 2.09
N LEU A 119 -7.59 -8.59 2.74
CA LEU A 119 -7.07 -9.72 3.50
C LEU A 119 -6.33 -10.70 2.57
N ASP A 120 -6.90 -11.03 1.41
CA ASP A 120 -6.26 -11.91 0.42
C ASP A 120 -4.93 -11.34 -0.09
N LEU A 121 -4.89 -10.04 -0.40
CA LEU A 121 -3.65 -9.36 -0.81
C LEU A 121 -2.62 -9.30 0.31
N ASN A 122 -3.05 -8.99 1.54
CA ASN A 122 -2.16 -9.04 2.70
C ASN A 122 -1.59 -10.43 2.90
N HIS A 123 -2.41 -11.49 2.79
CA HIS A 123 -1.94 -12.87 2.87
C HIS A 123 -0.88 -13.18 1.79
N LYS A 124 -1.08 -12.70 0.55
CA LYS A 124 -0.08 -12.80 -0.51
C LYS A 124 1.22 -12.09 -0.13
N LEU A 125 1.15 -10.85 0.35
CA LEU A 125 2.33 -10.09 0.79
C LEU A 125 3.07 -10.76 1.95
N ILE A 126 2.34 -11.25 2.95
CA ILE A 126 2.91 -11.95 4.12
C ILE A 126 3.62 -13.23 3.68
N SER A 127 3.04 -13.98 2.73
CA SER A 127 3.65 -15.22 2.21
C SER A 127 4.99 -14.98 1.49
N GLU A 128 5.20 -13.76 1.00
CA GLU A 128 6.42 -13.32 0.35
C GLU A 128 7.45 -12.75 1.33
N CYS A 129 7.09 -12.59 2.61
CA CYS A 129 7.97 -12.05 3.65
C CYS A 129 8.78 -13.16 4.36
N ILE A 130 10.06 -12.88 4.67
CA ILE A 130 10.99 -13.81 5.35
C ILE A 130 11.00 -13.57 6.88
N GLY A 131 10.11 -12.72 7.39
CA GLY A 131 10.00 -12.41 8.82
C GLY A 131 9.17 -11.16 9.07
N LEU A 132 7.85 -11.29 8.96
CA LEU A 132 6.93 -10.19 9.25
C LEU A 132 6.97 -9.82 10.74
N GLU A 133 7.29 -8.57 11.04
CA GLU A 133 7.25 -8.02 12.41
C GLU A 133 5.89 -7.38 12.71
N GLY A 134 5.26 -6.74 11.72
CA GLY A 134 3.94 -6.17 11.90
C GLY A 134 3.40 -5.38 10.70
N PHE A 135 2.30 -4.68 10.97
CA PHE A 135 1.61 -3.83 10.00
C PHE A 135 1.60 -2.38 10.48
N LEU A 136 1.88 -1.44 9.58
CA LEU A 136 1.64 -0.01 9.80
C LEU A 136 0.34 0.38 9.13
N VAL A 137 -0.69 0.74 9.91
CA VAL A 137 -2.00 1.13 9.37
C VAL A 137 -2.20 2.63 9.50
N SER A 138 -2.36 3.31 8.37
CA SER A 138 -2.62 4.76 8.29
C SER A 138 -4.04 5.00 7.77
N HIS A 139 -4.84 5.72 8.54
CA HIS A 139 -6.22 6.05 8.18
C HIS A 139 -6.68 7.33 8.86
N SER A 140 -7.75 7.97 8.35
CA SER A 140 -8.40 9.07 9.06
C SER A 140 -9.29 8.59 10.21
N PHE A 141 -9.40 9.41 11.25
CA PHE A 141 -10.35 9.17 12.34
C PHE A 141 -11.78 9.62 11.97
N GLY A 142 -11.90 10.67 11.17
CA GLY A 142 -13.18 11.30 10.80
C GLY A 142 -13.84 10.70 9.55
N GLY A 143 -13.11 9.99 8.71
CA GLY A 143 -13.66 9.28 7.56
C GLY A 143 -14.44 8.06 8.04
N GLY A 144 -15.73 7.98 7.70
CA GLY A 144 -16.57 6.83 8.03
C GLY A 144 -16.06 5.51 7.42
N ILE A 145 -15.11 5.58 6.48
CA ILE A 145 -14.41 4.44 5.87
C ILE A 145 -13.21 4.04 6.73
N GLY A 146 -12.20 4.90 6.92
CA GLY A 146 -10.97 4.57 7.66
C GLY A 146 -11.23 4.00 9.05
N SER A 147 -11.96 4.73 9.90
CA SER A 147 -12.23 4.30 11.27
C SER A 147 -12.89 2.92 11.39
N ARG A 148 -13.93 2.64 10.59
CA ARG A 148 -14.67 1.36 10.65
C ARG A 148 -13.99 0.24 9.87
N PHE A 149 -13.33 0.56 8.76
CA PHE A 149 -12.59 -0.40 7.96
C PHE A 149 -11.37 -0.90 8.72
N THR A 150 -10.61 0.00 9.36
CA THR A 150 -9.48 -0.38 10.20
C THR A 150 -9.91 -1.15 11.45
N SER A 151 -11.08 -0.84 12.05
CA SER A 151 -11.63 -1.68 13.12
C SER A 151 -11.92 -3.11 12.65
N LEU A 152 -12.54 -3.28 11.49
CA LEU A 152 -12.82 -4.61 10.93
C LEU A 152 -11.57 -5.37 10.48
N LEU A 153 -10.53 -4.65 10.02
CA LEU A 153 -9.24 -5.23 9.68
C LEU A 153 -8.44 -5.68 10.92
N ARG A 154 -8.74 -5.12 12.09
CA ARG A 154 -8.09 -5.44 13.37
C ARG A 154 -8.79 -6.56 14.15
N GLU A 155 -10.04 -6.86 13.84
CA GLU A 155 -10.79 -8.00 14.42
C GLU A 155 -10.33 -9.33 13.81
#